data_AF-A0A2N0WV93-F1
#
_entry.id   AF-A0A2N0WV93-F1
#
_cell.length_a   1.000
_cell.length_b   1.000
_cell.length_c   1.000
_cell.angle_alpha   90.00
_cell.angle_beta   90.00
_cell.angle_gamma   90.00
#
_symmetry.space_group_name_H-M   'P 1'
#
loop_
_entity.id
_entity.type
_entity.pdbx_description
1 polymer ?
#
loop_
_entity_poly.entity_id
_entity_poly.type
_entity_poly.pdbx_seq_one_letter_code
_entity_poly.pdbx_strand_id
1 'polypeptide(L)'
;MTIPDKSISAAEAKSALAALEKTNSNLIKTCRPPIGLALVAAFLIGLETLAISLGMASDGWRLLMFSSAIGLVVTLFLWVKSLRKHGVAMQLCPKTTADRIFGALQAVFVIIMMIGSQLLFKQGIEWPSYVAALINAVFLLYIMYYHPTGRWVEKQGEGE
;
A
#
# COMPACT_ATOMS: atom_id res chain seq x y z
N MET A 1 -39.84 -9.92 -27.78
CA MET A 1 -39.30 -8.55 -27.61
C MET A 1 -37.79 -8.65 -27.70
N THR A 2 -37.22 -8.36 -28.87
CA THR A 2 -35.77 -8.28 -29.07
C THR A 2 -35.29 -6.95 -28.51
N ILE A 3 -34.42 -6.99 -27.51
CA ILE A 3 -33.73 -5.80 -27.00
C ILE A 3 -32.95 -5.23 -28.18
N PRO A 4 -33.19 -3.99 -28.65
CA PRO A 4 -32.44 -3.44 -29.76
C PRO A 4 -30.98 -3.35 -29.33
N ASP A 5 -30.08 -3.95 -30.12
CA ASP A 5 -28.63 -3.78 -30.02
C ASP A 5 -28.34 -2.29 -30.24
N LYS A 6 -28.28 -1.54 -29.14
CA LYS A 6 -27.91 -0.14 -29.13
C LYS A 6 -26.40 -0.08 -29.40
N SER A 7 -26.04 -0.05 -30.69
CA SER A 7 -24.67 0.16 -31.12
C SER A 7 -24.22 1.54 -30.62
N ILE A 8 -23.41 1.53 -29.56
CA ILE A 8 -22.85 2.74 -28.97
C ILE A 8 -21.99 3.39 -30.04
N SER A 9 -22.24 4.68 -30.33
CA SER A 9 -21.41 5.43 -31.27
C SER A 9 -19.97 5.49 -30.73
N ALA A 10 -18.97 5.35 -31.60
CA ALA A 10 -17.56 5.44 -31.20
C ALA A 10 -17.24 6.76 -30.48
N ALA A 11 -18.00 7.83 -30.75
CA ALA A 11 -17.90 9.11 -30.05
C ALA A 11 -18.45 9.03 -28.61
N GLU A 12 -19.59 8.38 -28.41
CA GLU A 12 -20.17 8.16 -27.07
C GLU A 12 -19.25 7.26 -26.23
N ALA A 13 -18.71 6.20 -26.82
CA ALA A 13 -17.75 5.31 -26.16
C ALA A 13 -16.47 6.06 -25.74
N LYS A 14 -15.91 6.92 -26.60
CA LYS A 14 -14.75 7.77 -26.26
C LYS A 14 -15.07 8.77 -25.17
N SER A 15 -16.25 9.40 -25.21
CA SER A 15 -16.66 10.36 -24.18
C SER A 15 -16.85 9.70 -22.81
N ALA A 16 -17.42 8.50 -22.77
CA ALA A 16 -17.58 7.70 -21.56
C ALA A 16 -16.21 7.25 -21.01
N LEU A 17 -15.29 6.82 -21.88
CA LEU A 17 -13.91 6.50 -21.48
C LEU A 17 -13.18 7.71 -20.90
N ALA A 18 -13.29 8.89 -21.53
CA ALA A 18 -12.68 10.11 -21.03
C ALA A 18 -13.28 10.55 -19.67
N ALA A 19 -14.60 10.39 -19.50
CA ALA A 19 -15.27 10.64 -18.22
C ALA A 19 -14.79 9.66 -17.14
N LEU A 20 -14.67 8.36 -17.46
CA LEU A 20 -14.15 7.34 -16.56
C LEU A 20 -12.69 7.61 -16.17
N GLU A 21 -11.85 8.00 -17.12
CA GLU A 21 -10.45 8.35 -16.88
C GLU A 21 -10.33 9.55 -15.94
N LYS A 22 -11.14 10.60 -16.17
CA LYS A 22 -11.19 11.78 -15.30
C LYS A 22 -11.65 11.42 -13.89
N THR A 23 -12.71 10.61 -13.75
CA THR A 23 -13.20 10.13 -12.45
C THR A 23 -12.15 9.29 -11.72
N ASN A 24 -11.51 8.34 -12.42
CA ASN A 24 -10.42 7.54 -11.86
C ASN A 24 -9.25 8.42 -11.40
N SER A 25 -8.88 9.43 -12.18
CA SER A 25 -7.79 10.34 -11.83
C SER A 25 -8.08 11.15 -10.55
N ASN A 26 -9.33 11.59 -10.38
CA ASN A 26 -9.79 12.33 -9.22
C ASN A 26 -9.89 11.42 -7.99
N LEU A 27 -10.41 10.20 -8.16
CA LEU A 27 -10.46 9.20 -7.10
C LEU A 27 -9.06 8.86 -6.60
N ILE A 28 -8.10 8.61 -7.50
CA ILE A 28 -6.71 8.35 -7.12
C ILE A 28 -6.13 9.52 -6.31
N LYS A 29 -6.36 10.77 -6.73
CA LYS A 29 -5.86 11.94 -5.99
C LYS A 29 -6.48 12.07 -4.60
N THR A 30 -7.80 11.88 -4.48
CA THR A 30 -8.52 11.99 -3.20
C THR A 30 -8.17 10.86 -2.24
N CYS A 31 -7.89 9.66 -2.77
CA CYS A 31 -7.71 8.47 -1.95
C CYS A 31 -6.25 8.14 -1.63
N ARG A 32 -5.30 8.93 -2.16
CA ARG A 32 -3.89 8.85 -1.75
C ARG A 32 -3.76 9.14 -0.25
N PRO A 33 -2.92 8.38 0.47
CA PRO A 33 -2.59 8.73 1.84
C PRO A 33 -1.96 10.12 1.88
N PRO A 34 -2.23 10.94 2.91
CA PRO A 34 -1.53 12.19 3.07
C PRO A 34 -0.03 11.91 3.18
N ILE A 35 0.80 12.72 2.51
CA ILE A 35 2.24 12.44 2.35
C ILE A 35 2.95 12.19 3.68
N GLY A 36 2.58 12.92 4.74
CA GLY A 36 3.15 12.72 6.08
C GLY A 36 2.87 11.33 6.64
N LEU A 37 1.67 10.78 6.39
CA LEU A 37 1.29 9.45 6.85
C LEU A 37 2.02 8.36 6.06
N ALA A 38 2.21 8.57 4.75
CA ALA A 38 3.02 7.68 3.92
C ALA A 38 4.50 7.69 4.32
N LEU A 39 5.06 8.86 4.68
CA LEU A 39 6.42 8.98 5.19
C LEU A 39 6.60 8.28 6.55
N VAL A 40 5.61 8.40 7.45
CA VAL A 40 5.61 7.67 8.72
C VAL A 40 5.59 6.16 8.47
N ALA A 41 4.73 5.66 7.59
CA ALA A 41 4.70 4.24 7.24
C ALA A 41 6.04 3.78 6.64
N ALA A 42 6.62 4.56 5.71
CA ALA A 42 7.91 4.28 5.10
C ALA A 42 9.05 4.22 6.12
N PHE A 43 9.06 5.16 7.07
CA PHE A 43 10.03 5.14 8.16
C PHE A 43 9.87 3.89 9.04
N LEU A 44 8.63 3.55 9.40
CA LEU A 44 8.35 2.40 10.27
C LEU A 44 8.73 1.06 9.62
N ILE A 45 8.46 0.85 8.32
CA ILE A 45 8.88 -0.39 7.65
C ILE A 45 10.41 -0.48 7.48
N GLY A 46 11.08 0.65 7.28
CA GLY A 46 12.54 0.71 7.26
C GLY A 46 13.12 0.36 8.62
N LEU A 47 12.53 0.91 9.69
CA LEU A 47 12.92 0.62 11.07
C LEU A 47 12.70 -0.84 11.45
N GLU A 48 11.56 -1.41 11.05
CA GLU A 48 11.25 -2.83 11.23
C GLU A 48 12.26 -3.71 10.48
N THR A 49 12.57 -3.36 9.24
CA THR A 49 13.58 -4.08 8.42
C THR A 49 14.94 -4.06 9.09
N LEU A 50 15.39 -2.91 9.61
CA LEU A 50 16.62 -2.80 10.39
C LEU A 50 16.58 -3.68 11.64
N ALA A 51 15.49 -3.61 12.41
CA ALA A 51 15.35 -4.36 13.65
C ALA A 51 15.40 -5.87 13.43
N ILE A 52 14.77 -6.37 12.35
CA ILE A 52 14.83 -7.78 11.97
C ILE A 52 16.24 -8.16 11.50
N SER A 53 16.88 -7.30 10.70
CA SER A 53 18.16 -7.56 10.05
C SER A 53 19.35 -7.52 11.00
N LEU A 54 19.50 -6.43 11.76
CA LEU A 54 20.54 -6.24 12.79
C LEU A 54 20.29 -7.12 14.03
N GLY A 55 19.10 -7.68 14.12
CA GLY A 55 18.89 -8.92 14.81
C GLY A 55 17.95 -8.81 15.99
N MET A 56 17.29 -9.93 16.21
CA MET A 56 16.72 -10.34 17.50
C MET A 56 17.81 -10.56 18.59
N ALA A 57 18.97 -9.89 18.47
CA ALA A 57 20.18 -10.07 19.26
C ALA A 57 20.13 -9.35 20.63
N SER A 58 19.24 -8.37 20.79
CA SER A 58 18.99 -7.70 22.07
C SER A 58 17.50 -7.44 22.28
N ASP A 59 17.11 -7.31 23.55
CA ASP A 59 15.72 -6.98 23.91
C ASP A 59 15.28 -5.63 23.33
N GLY A 60 16.21 -4.68 23.18
CA GLY A 60 15.96 -3.36 22.58
C GLY A 60 15.52 -3.44 21.11
N TRP A 61 16.20 -4.24 20.29
CA TRP A 61 15.82 -4.41 18.87
C TRP A 61 14.49 -5.13 18.70
N ARG A 62 14.17 -6.09 19.59
CA ARG A 62 12.87 -6.76 19.59
C ARG A 62 11.74 -5.80 19.94
N LEU A 63 11.92 -4.97 20.96
CA LEU A 63 10.96 -3.91 21.31
C LEU A 63 10.76 -2.95 20.13
N LEU A 64 11.84 -2.57 19.45
CA LEU A 64 11.77 -1.71 18.28
C LEU A 64 10.97 -2.36 17.14
N MET A 65 11.20 -3.65 16.86
CA MET A 65 10.44 -4.42 15.89
C MET A 65 8.93 -4.44 16.22
N PHE A 66 8.56 -4.78 17.46
CA PHE A 66 7.13 -4.79 17.83
C PHE A 66 6.51 -3.40 17.80
N SER A 67 7.23 -2.38 18.28
CA SER A 67 6.73 -0.99 18.27
C SER A 67 6.54 -0.45 16.85
N SER A 68 7.43 -0.80 15.91
CA SER A 68 7.32 -0.40 14.50
C SER A 68 6.18 -1.15 13.80
N ALA A 69 6.01 -2.45 14.06
CA ALA A 69 4.87 -3.23 13.57
C ALA A 69 3.53 -2.68 14.08
N ILE A 70 3.41 -2.37 15.38
CA ILE A 70 2.22 -1.72 15.95
C ILE A 70 2.01 -0.34 15.31
N GLY A 71 3.07 0.44 15.15
CA GLY A 71 3.04 1.74 14.48
C GLY A 71 2.51 1.64 13.04
N LEU A 72 2.91 0.63 12.28
CA LEU A 72 2.42 0.40 10.92
C LEU A 72 0.93 0.11 10.90
N VAL A 73 0.45 -0.74 11.80
CA VAL A 73 -0.98 -1.06 11.93
C VAL A 73 -1.78 0.19 12.30
N VAL A 74 -1.30 1.00 13.24
CA VAL A 74 -1.95 2.27 13.63
C VAL A 74 -1.96 3.24 12.45
N THR A 75 -0.86 3.34 11.70
CA THR A 75 -0.73 4.22 10.53
C THR A 75 -1.73 3.82 9.44
N LEU A 76 -1.84 2.52 9.13
CA LEU A 76 -2.84 1.98 8.22
C LEU A 76 -4.27 2.28 8.69
N PHE A 77 -4.54 2.12 10.00
CA PHE A 77 -5.84 2.43 10.56
C PHE A 77 -6.22 3.91 10.45
N LEU A 78 -5.26 4.81 10.70
CA LEU A 78 -5.44 6.25 10.53
C LEU A 78 -5.70 6.61 9.06
N TRP A 79 -5.03 5.95 8.12
CA TRP A 79 -5.30 6.12 6.70
C TRP A 79 -6.72 5.70 6.32
N VAL A 80 -7.14 4.50 6.74
CA VAL A 80 -8.51 4.01 6.50
C VAL A 80 -9.54 4.95 7.12
N LYS A 81 -9.30 5.46 8.33
CA LYS A 81 -10.19 6.46 8.95
C LYS A 81 -10.23 7.77 8.18
N SER A 82 -9.09 8.24 7.67
CA SER A 82 -9.02 9.44 6.82
C SER A 82 -9.88 9.26 5.57
N LEU A 83 -9.80 8.10 4.92
CA LEU A 83 -10.59 7.78 3.74
C LEU A 83 -12.09 7.71 4.02
N ARG A 84 -12.49 7.10 5.15
CA ARG A 84 -13.89 7.05 5.57
C ARG A 84 -14.48 8.44 5.79
N LYS A 85 -13.69 9.41 6.29
CA LYS A 85 -14.13 10.82 6.41
C LYS A 85 -14.42 11.47 5.06
N HIS A 86 -13.78 11.01 4.00
CA HIS A 86 -14.00 11.50 2.63
C HIS A 86 -15.07 10.68 1.88
N GLY A 87 -15.85 9.85 2.59
CA GLY A 87 -16.92 9.02 1.98
C GLY A 87 -16.41 7.83 1.18
N VAL A 88 -15.10 7.55 1.22
CA VAL A 88 -14.48 6.46 0.46
C VAL A 88 -14.28 5.25 1.34
N ALA A 89 -14.88 4.12 0.95
CA ALA A 89 -14.64 2.84 1.61
C ALA A 89 -13.43 2.15 0.97
N MET A 90 -12.34 1.99 1.74
CA MET A 90 -11.21 1.16 1.34
C MET A 90 -11.58 -0.32 1.49
N GLN A 91 -11.43 -1.08 0.42
CA GLN A 91 -11.47 -2.53 0.47
C GLN A 91 -10.08 -3.06 0.81
N LEU A 92 -9.85 -3.39 2.09
CA LEU A 92 -8.59 -3.95 2.57
C LEU A 92 -8.33 -5.36 2.02
N CYS A 93 -9.39 -6.11 1.69
CA CYS A 93 -9.27 -7.45 1.14
C CYS A 93 -9.30 -7.41 -0.40
N PRO A 94 -8.27 -7.94 -1.07
CA PRO A 94 -8.23 -8.02 -2.53
C PRO A 94 -9.32 -8.99 -3.04
N LYS A 95 -10.26 -8.45 -3.83
CA LYS A 95 -11.34 -9.22 -4.46
C LYS A 95 -10.88 -9.93 -5.73
N THR A 96 -9.97 -9.31 -6.49
CA THR A 96 -9.45 -9.86 -7.74
C THR A 96 -8.24 -10.75 -7.48
N THR A 97 -8.09 -11.84 -8.24
CA THR A 97 -6.89 -12.69 -8.21
C THR A 97 -5.61 -11.91 -8.55
N ALA A 98 -5.68 -10.96 -9.48
CA ALA A 98 -4.55 -10.09 -9.83
C ALA A 98 -4.09 -9.23 -8.64
N ASP A 99 -5.03 -8.64 -7.90
CA ASP A 99 -4.72 -7.81 -6.71
C ASP A 99 -4.08 -8.66 -5.60
N ARG A 100 -4.52 -9.91 -5.44
CA ARG A 100 -3.92 -10.89 -4.50
C ARG A 100 -2.48 -11.21 -4.87
N ILE A 101 -2.22 -11.50 -6.14
CA ILE A 101 -0.88 -11.81 -6.64
C ILE A 101 0.03 -10.59 -6.47
N PHE A 102 -0.45 -9.40 -6.80
CA PHE A 102 0.32 -8.17 -6.63
C PHE A 102 0.68 -7.91 -5.17
N GLY A 103 -0.27 -8.03 -4.23
CA GLY A 103 -0.01 -7.91 -2.81
C GLY A 103 0.95 -8.99 -2.28
N ALA A 104 0.80 -10.23 -2.75
CA ALA A 104 1.70 -11.33 -2.39
C ALA A 104 3.13 -11.08 -2.87
N LEU A 105 3.32 -10.60 -4.11
CA LEU A 105 4.63 -10.24 -4.65
C LEU A 105 5.29 -9.12 -3.84
N GLN A 106 4.54 -8.10 -3.43
CA GLN A 106 5.06 -7.05 -2.55
C GLN A 106 5.51 -7.60 -1.20
N ALA A 107 4.70 -8.45 -0.57
CA ALA A 107 5.04 -9.08 0.70
C ALA A 107 6.29 -9.96 0.57
N VAL A 108 6.37 -10.78 -0.47
CA VAL A 108 7.54 -11.62 -0.76
C VAL A 108 8.79 -10.77 -0.98
N PHE A 109 8.69 -9.67 -1.73
CA PHE A 109 9.81 -8.75 -1.94
C PHE A 109 10.34 -8.18 -0.61
N VAL A 110 9.45 -7.65 0.23
CA VAL A 110 9.82 -7.08 1.55
C VAL A 110 10.46 -8.15 2.44
N ILE A 111 9.89 -9.36 2.47
CA ILE A 111 10.42 -10.49 3.26
C ILE A 111 11.80 -10.92 2.77
N ILE A 112 12.02 -11.00 1.45
CA ILE A 112 13.33 -11.33 0.88
C ILE A 112 14.37 -10.29 1.27
N MET A 113 14.04 -9.00 1.24
CA MET A 113 14.94 -7.93 1.67
C MET A 113 15.29 -8.04 3.17
N MET A 114 14.29 -8.34 4.01
CA MET A 114 14.48 -8.51 5.46
C MET A 114 15.35 -9.73 5.79
N ILE A 115 15.00 -10.91 5.26
CA ILE A 115 15.74 -12.15 5.54
C ILE A 115 17.11 -12.15 4.85
N GLY A 116 17.19 -11.68 3.62
CA GLY A 116 18.43 -11.61 2.85
C GLY A 116 19.47 -10.73 3.51
N SER A 117 19.07 -9.54 3.99
CA SER A 117 19.98 -8.68 4.75
C SER A 117 20.39 -9.27 6.09
N GLN A 118 19.46 -9.95 6.79
CA GLN A 118 19.77 -10.64 8.04
C GLN A 118 20.81 -11.76 7.84
N LEU A 119 20.73 -12.51 6.73
CA LEU A 119 21.70 -13.56 6.41
C LEU A 119 23.09 -12.97 6.17
N LEU A 120 23.19 -11.85 5.46
CA LEU A 120 24.46 -11.16 5.22
C LEU A 120 25.03 -10.56 6.51
N PHE A 121 24.17 -10.04 7.40
CA PHE A 121 24.57 -9.57 8.72
C PHE A 121 25.19 -10.70 9.56
N LYS A 122 24.57 -11.90 9.56
CA LYS A 122 25.11 -13.08 10.24
C LYS A 122 26.46 -13.56 9.68
N GLN A 123 26.79 -13.20 8.44
CA GLN A 123 28.10 -13.47 7.82
C GLN A 123 29.15 -12.39 8.17
N GLY A 124 28.80 -11.40 9.00
CA GLY A 124 29.68 -10.32 9.42
C GLY A 124 29.63 -9.08 8.52
N ILE A 125 28.69 -9.01 7.56
CA ILE A 125 28.55 -7.87 6.65
C ILE A 125 27.36 -7.01 7.08
N GLU A 126 27.64 -5.83 7.65
CA GLU A 126 26.59 -5.02 8.29
C GLU A 126 25.82 -4.09 7.35
N TRP A 127 26.53 -3.48 6.39
CA TRP A 127 25.98 -2.46 5.49
C TRP A 127 24.70 -2.87 4.72
N PRO A 128 24.48 -4.14 4.31
CA PRO A 128 23.29 -4.55 3.58
C PRO A 128 21.99 -4.35 4.36
N SER A 129 22.05 -4.36 5.69
CA SER A 129 20.89 -4.12 6.58
C SER A 129 20.32 -2.71 6.38
N TYR A 130 21.21 -1.71 6.32
CA TYR A 130 20.83 -0.31 6.10
C TYR A 130 20.30 -0.08 4.69
N VAL A 131 20.93 -0.73 3.70
CA VAL A 131 20.48 -0.63 2.31
C VAL A 131 19.12 -1.31 2.12
N ALA A 132 18.91 -2.49 2.69
CA ALA A 132 17.63 -3.18 2.63
C ALA A 132 16.50 -2.39 3.31
N ALA A 133 16.80 -1.76 4.44
CA ALA A 133 15.84 -0.90 5.13
C ALA A 133 15.46 0.33 4.31
N LEU A 134 16.44 0.99 3.69
CA LEU A 134 16.17 2.12 2.80
C LEU A 134 15.34 1.70 1.59
N ILE A 135 15.66 0.55 0.98
CA ILE A 135 14.90 0.01 -0.15
C ILE A 135 13.45 -0.27 0.25
N ASN A 136 13.21 -0.95 1.38
CA ASN A 136 11.85 -1.23 1.86
C ASN A 136 11.08 0.05 2.19
N ALA A 137 11.74 1.06 2.79
CA ALA A 137 11.14 2.35 3.08
C ALA A 137 10.70 3.08 1.80
N VAL A 138 11.60 3.20 0.82
CA VAL A 138 11.32 3.85 -0.46
C VAL A 138 10.28 3.07 -1.26
N PHE A 139 10.34 1.74 -1.24
CA PHE A 139 9.39 0.86 -1.90
C PHE A 139 7.97 1.04 -1.34
N LEU A 140 7.82 1.03 -0.01
CA LEU A 140 6.52 1.24 0.61
C LEU A 140 6.00 2.65 0.36
N LEU A 141 6.86 3.68 0.44
CA LEU A 141 6.49 5.06 0.12
C LEU A 141 5.97 5.16 -1.32
N TYR A 142 6.69 4.55 -2.27
CA TYR A 142 6.32 4.54 -3.68
C TYR A 142 4.97 3.85 -3.89
N ILE A 143 4.75 2.67 -3.29
CA ILE A 143 3.48 1.95 -3.40
C ILE A 143 2.36 2.78 -2.80
N MET A 144 2.52 3.31 -1.59
CA MET A 144 1.47 4.10 -0.94
C MET A 144 1.12 5.37 -1.71
N TYR A 145 2.11 6.01 -2.36
CA TYR A 145 1.89 7.26 -3.07
C TYR A 145 1.35 7.07 -4.49
N TYR A 146 1.88 6.12 -5.25
CA TYR A 146 1.54 5.91 -6.67
C TYR A 146 0.49 4.83 -6.88
N HIS A 147 0.45 3.81 -6.02
CA HIS A 147 -0.46 2.67 -6.12
C HIS A 147 -1.21 2.45 -4.81
N PRO A 148 -2.04 3.42 -4.36
CA PRO A 148 -2.79 3.23 -3.13
C PRO A 148 -3.72 2.02 -3.33
N THR A 149 -3.41 0.94 -2.62
CA THR A 149 -4.00 -0.39 -2.78
C THR A 149 -5.45 -0.37 -2.34
N GLY A 150 -6.33 -0.08 -3.29
CA GLY A 150 -7.76 -0.11 -3.06
C GLY A 150 -8.50 0.28 -4.33
N ARG A 151 -9.26 -0.66 -4.90
CA ARG A 151 -10.37 -0.23 -5.76
C ARG A 151 -11.33 0.53 -4.86
N TRP A 152 -11.48 1.82 -5.14
CA TRP A 152 -12.36 2.71 -4.39
C TRP A 152 -13.80 2.39 -4.79
N VAL A 153 -14.60 1.95 -3.82
CA VAL A 153 -16.04 1.90 -4.03
C VAL A 153 -16.59 3.19 -3.46
N GLU A 154 -17.16 4.00 -4.34
CA GLU A 154 -17.96 5.15 -3.95
C GLU A 154 -19.09 4.60 -3.07
N LYS A 155 -19.22 5.12 -1.84
CA LYS A 155 -20.32 4.74 -0.97
C LYS A 155 -21.59 5.24 -1.66
N GLN A 156 -22.31 4.36 -2.35
CA GLN A 156 -23.66 4.66 -2.80
C GLN A 156 -24.43 5.09 -1.55
N GLY A 157 -24.97 6.30 -1.58
CA GLY A 157 -25.73 6.85 -0.47
C GLY A 157 -26.85 5.89 -0.11
N GLU A 158 -26.67 5.15 0.97
CA GLU A 158 -27.77 4.65 1.77
C GLU A 158 -28.46 5.91 2.30
N GLY A 159 -29.53 6.28 1.62
CA GLY A 159 -30.46 7.26 2.14
C GLY A 159 -31.09 6.70 3.39
N GLU A 160 -30.85 7.38 4.50
CA GLU A 160 -31.78 7.59 5.61
C GLU A 160 -31.54 9.01 6.13
#